data_AF-A0A5D0RL89-F1
#
_entry.id   AF-A0A5D0RL89-F1
#
_cell.length_a   1.000
_cell.length_b   1.000
_cell.length_c   1.000
_cell.angle_alpha   90.00
_cell.angle_beta   90.00
_cell.angle_gamma   90.00
#
_symmetry.space_group_name_H-M   'P 1'
#
loop_
_entity.id
_entity.type
_entity.pdbx_description
1 polymer ?
#
loop_
_entity_poly.entity_id
_entity_poly.type
_entity_poly.pdbx_seq_one_letter_code
_entity_poly.pdbx_strand_id
1 'polypeptide(L)'
;MNAIAGHIKEHAIGETGISRRNKARLRQIIGDRQQRLIDLSDILTDEVNSIIDKRKRKCRGKTRMDLLGPEEARDVMCAIASDILLARAPRRANITGIRLSWISWAGGTARIIVPNVQVKGRDSDDPDLHIPLDEHASARLKSFIEKVRPKALRAGDDENPFLFPSQGEGGEPGQPYAGLLERLVRHTKRIVGVKINPHLYRHFLGWLWLREDPDRLPDVQRLLGHKRLETTLAHYAEIDEDLALDRWSKYLADQKSRQPEKTKEKRKTG
;
A
#
# COMPACT_ATOMS: atom_id res chain seq x y z
N MET A 1 -4.41 2.93 -39.62
CA MET A 1 -5.73 3.15 -38.98
C MET A 1 -5.82 2.24 -37.76
N ASN A 2 -5.79 2.88 -36.59
CA ASN A 2 -5.63 2.38 -35.22
C ASN A 2 -6.23 1.00 -34.86
N ALA A 3 -5.34 0.07 -34.48
CA ALA A 3 -5.68 -1.11 -33.67
C ALA A 3 -6.21 -0.74 -32.26
N ILE A 4 -6.05 0.52 -31.84
CA ILE A 4 -6.56 1.05 -30.56
C ILE A 4 -8.05 1.42 -30.64
N ALA A 5 -8.57 1.78 -31.82
CA ALA A 5 -9.95 2.24 -31.97
C ALA A 5 -10.99 1.10 -31.86
N GLY A 6 -10.57 -0.15 -32.11
CA GLY A 6 -11.45 -1.32 -32.02
C GLY A 6 -11.81 -1.72 -30.57
N HIS A 7 -10.97 -1.41 -29.60
CA HIS A 7 -11.19 -1.79 -28.20
C HIS A 7 -12.03 -0.79 -27.39
N ILE A 8 -12.26 0.42 -27.92
CA ILE A 8 -12.96 1.49 -27.20
C ILE A 8 -14.50 1.35 -27.35
N LYS A 9 -15.00 0.56 -28.30
CA LYS A 9 -16.43 0.56 -28.68
C LYS A 9 -17.36 -0.35 -27.86
N GLU A 10 -16.86 -1.14 -26.91
CA GLU A 10 -17.70 -2.08 -26.13
C GLU A 10 -17.87 -1.76 -24.64
N HIS A 11 -17.17 -0.77 -24.09
CA HIS A 11 -17.32 -0.45 -22.67
C HIS A 11 -18.33 0.67 -22.45
N ALA A 12 -19.61 0.28 -22.44
CA ALA A 12 -20.66 1.07 -21.81
C ALA A 12 -20.24 1.43 -20.37
N ILE A 13 -20.06 2.72 -20.15
CA ILE A 13 -19.72 3.35 -18.86
C ILE A 13 -20.90 3.08 -17.91
N GLY A 14 -20.73 2.10 -17.02
CA GLY A 14 -21.74 1.72 -16.03
C GLY A 14 -21.13 0.90 -14.89
N GLU A 15 -21.16 1.48 -13.68
CA GLU A 15 -21.02 0.84 -12.35
C GLU A 15 -19.69 0.22 -11.87
N THR A 16 -18.63 0.09 -12.68
CA THR A 16 -17.40 -0.64 -12.25
C THR A 16 -16.12 0.20 -12.12
N GLY A 17 -16.19 1.52 -12.18
CA GLY A 17 -15.04 2.43 -12.05
C GLY A 17 -14.65 2.80 -10.61
N ILE A 18 -13.49 3.45 -10.42
CA ILE A 18 -13.15 4.07 -9.13
C ILE A 18 -14.19 5.15 -8.82
N SER A 19 -14.84 5.06 -7.66
CA SER A 19 -15.85 6.05 -7.26
C SER A 19 -15.28 7.47 -7.25
N ARG A 20 -16.10 8.47 -7.58
CA ARG A 20 -15.72 9.90 -7.56
C ARG A 20 -15.06 10.30 -6.23
N ARG A 21 -15.57 9.75 -5.12
CA ARG A 21 -15.03 9.97 -3.77
C ARG A 21 -13.61 9.41 -3.63
N ASN A 22 -13.34 8.22 -4.13
CA ASN A 22 -12.01 7.62 -4.09
C ASN A 22 -11.04 8.36 -5.01
N LYS A 23 -11.45 8.73 -6.23
CA LYS A 23 -10.64 9.58 -7.13
C LYS A 23 -10.23 10.90 -6.48
N ALA A 24 -11.18 11.59 -5.85
CA ALA A 24 -10.90 12.84 -5.13
C ALA A 24 -9.89 12.64 -3.98
N ARG A 25 -9.95 11.50 -3.27
CA ARG A 25 -8.96 11.17 -2.24
C ARG A 25 -7.59 10.83 -2.82
N LEU A 26 -7.51 10.13 -3.95
CA LEU A 26 -6.24 9.83 -4.61
C LEU A 26 -5.50 11.11 -5.02
N ARG A 27 -6.22 12.08 -5.61
CA ARG A 27 -5.64 13.38 -5.96
C ARG A 27 -5.09 14.14 -4.75
N GLN A 28 -5.68 13.94 -3.57
CA GLN A 28 -5.20 14.53 -2.32
C GLN A 28 -3.93 13.87 -1.75
N ILE A 29 -3.53 12.69 -2.24
CA ILE A 29 -2.36 11.95 -1.76
C ILE A 29 -1.09 12.38 -2.51
N ILE A 30 -1.18 13.20 -3.56
CA ILE A 30 -0.02 13.59 -4.38
C ILE A 30 1.00 14.44 -3.59
N GLY A 31 2.28 14.36 -3.96
CA GLY A 31 3.37 15.16 -3.40
C GLY A 31 3.81 14.63 -2.04
N ASP A 32 4.01 15.52 -1.07
CA ASP A 32 4.49 15.15 0.28
C ASP A 32 3.64 14.08 0.96
N ARG A 33 2.33 14.06 0.69
CA ARG A 33 1.42 13.05 1.26
C ARG A 33 1.67 11.66 0.67
N GLN A 34 2.16 11.58 -0.56
CA GLN A 34 2.49 10.33 -1.24
C GLN A 34 3.68 9.72 -0.53
N GLN A 35 4.71 10.53 -0.32
CA GLN A 35 5.92 10.12 0.36
C GLN A 35 5.62 9.71 1.81
N ARG A 36 4.82 10.49 2.55
CA ARG A 36 4.39 10.11 3.90
C ARG A 36 3.57 8.81 3.98
N LEU A 37 2.86 8.45 2.91
CA LEU A 37 2.15 7.18 2.84
C LEU A 37 3.10 6.02 2.59
N ILE A 38 4.10 6.22 1.72
CA ILE A 38 5.17 5.26 1.44
C ILE A 38 6.01 5.02 2.71
N ASP A 39 6.39 6.10 3.39
CA ASP A 39 7.23 6.07 4.60
C ASP A 39 6.43 5.77 5.88
N LEU A 40 5.15 5.40 5.77
CA LEU A 40 4.26 5.29 6.92
C LEU A 40 4.76 4.26 7.94
N SER A 41 5.32 3.14 7.49
CA SER A 41 5.85 2.09 8.36
C SER A 41 7.10 2.54 9.13
N ASP A 42 7.95 3.34 8.49
CA ASP A 42 9.16 3.93 9.08
C ASP A 42 8.77 4.96 10.13
N ILE A 43 7.89 5.90 9.77
CA ILE A 43 7.37 6.93 10.69
C ILE A 43 6.76 6.29 11.94
N LEU A 44 5.92 5.26 11.78
CA LEU A 44 5.31 4.57 12.92
C LEU A 44 6.35 3.86 13.79
N THR A 45 7.34 3.25 13.17
CA THR A 45 8.40 2.55 13.91
C THR A 45 9.27 3.53 14.69
N ASP A 46 9.58 4.68 14.12
CA ASP A 46 10.35 5.73 14.77
C ASP A 46 9.60 6.39 15.93
N GLU A 47 8.28 6.57 15.80
CA GLU A 47 7.42 7.01 16.90
C GLU A 47 7.45 6.00 18.07
N VAL A 48 7.29 4.71 17.79
CA VAL A 48 7.39 3.64 18.79
C VAL A 48 8.77 3.64 19.46
N ASN A 49 9.84 3.70 18.67
CA ASN A 49 11.21 3.72 19.18
C ASN A 49 11.43 4.93 20.09
N SER A 50 10.95 6.11 19.69
CA SER A 50 11.05 7.35 20.46
C SER A 50 10.31 7.27 21.80
N ILE A 51 9.15 6.60 21.84
CA ILE A 51 8.39 6.36 23.07
C ILE A 51 9.19 5.45 24.01
N ILE A 52 9.71 4.34 23.49
CA ILE A 52 10.51 3.39 24.27
C ILE A 52 11.78 4.05 24.81
N ASP A 53 12.47 4.86 24.01
CA ASP A 53 13.68 5.57 24.44
C ASP A 53 13.40 6.58 25.56
N LYS A 54 12.30 7.31 25.47
CA LYS A 54 11.85 8.22 26.55
C LYS A 54 11.58 7.45 27.84
N ARG A 55 10.95 6.27 27.77
CA ARG A 55 10.72 5.40 28.95
C ARG A 55 12.03 4.87 29.51
N LYS A 56 12.95 4.43 28.64
CA LYS A 56 14.25 3.86 29.03
C LYS A 56 15.11 4.84 29.82
N ARG A 57 15.09 6.13 29.44
CA ARG A 57 15.78 7.20 30.20
C ARG A 57 15.27 7.34 31.65
N LYS A 58 14.02 6.98 31.91
CA LYS A 58 13.37 7.08 33.24
C LYS A 58 13.46 5.79 34.06
N CYS A 59 13.65 4.64 33.41
CA CYS A 59 13.67 3.33 34.07
C CYS A 59 15.02 2.63 33.86
N ARG A 60 15.95 2.79 34.82
CA ARG A 60 17.24 2.09 34.81
C ARG A 60 17.05 0.57 34.94
N GLY A 61 17.91 -0.20 34.27
CA GLY A 61 17.91 -1.67 34.33
C GLY A 61 16.88 -2.39 33.45
N LYS A 62 15.89 -1.70 32.88
CA LYS A 62 14.90 -2.30 31.96
C LYS A 62 15.39 -2.37 30.52
N THR A 63 15.11 -3.47 29.82
CA THR A 63 15.39 -3.60 28.39
C THR A 63 14.36 -2.82 27.56
N ARG A 64 14.59 -2.68 26.24
CA ARG A 64 13.60 -2.07 25.33
C ARG A 64 12.29 -2.86 25.33
N MET A 65 12.38 -4.19 25.39
CA MET A 65 11.22 -5.08 25.32
C MET A 65 10.40 -5.04 26.61
N ASP A 66 11.02 -4.79 27.77
CA ASP A 66 10.29 -4.60 29.04
C ASP A 66 9.48 -3.30 29.08
N LEU A 67 9.77 -2.38 28.17
CA LEU A 67 9.15 -1.06 28.07
C LEU A 67 8.18 -0.95 26.88
N LEU A 68 8.06 -2.02 26.09
CA LEU A 68 7.11 -2.13 25.00
C LEU A 68 5.71 -2.40 25.58
N GLY A 69 4.81 -1.44 25.44
CA GLY A 69 3.42 -1.58 25.86
C GLY A 69 2.52 -2.11 24.74
N PRO A 70 1.25 -2.41 25.09
CA PRO A 70 0.29 -2.95 24.12
C PRO A 70 -0.07 -1.97 23.00
N GLU A 71 -0.05 -0.66 23.26
CA GLU A 71 -0.28 0.34 22.20
C GLU A 71 0.86 0.36 21.18
N GLU A 72 2.10 0.32 21.64
CA GLU A 72 3.27 0.31 20.73
C GLU A 72 3.33 -0.98 19.92
N ALA A 73 2.99 -2.13 20.51
CA ALA A 73 2.89 -3.38 19.77
C ALA A 73 1.85 -3.29 18.65
N ARG A 74 0.68 -2.68 18.91
CA ARG A 74 -0.37 -2.45 17.90
C ARG A 74 0.05 -1.46 16.81
N ASP A 75 0.91 -0.50 17.12
CA ASP A 75 1.47 0.43 16.13
C ASP A 75 2.50 -0.25 15.23
N VAL A 76 3.33 -1.14 15.78
CA VAL A 76 4.22 -2.00 14.96
C VAL A 76 3.42 -2.91 14.04
N MET A 77 2.29 -3.48 14.51
CA MET A 77 1.39 -4.24 13.63
C MET A 77 0.86 -3.38 12.46
N CYS A 78 0.53 -2.10 12.73
CA CYS A 78 0.09 -1.18 11.68
C CYS A 78 1.20 -0.86 10.68
N ALA A 79 2.45 -0.71 11.14
CA ALA A 79 3.60 -0.50 10.26
C ALA A 79 3.76 -1.67 9.26
N ILE A 80 3.71 -2.91 9.75
CA ILE A 80 3.84 -4.11 8.91
C ILE A 80 2.63 -4.26 7.98
N ALA A 81 1.43 -3.97 8.46
CA ALA A 81 0.24 -3.96 7.61
C ALA A 81 0.35 -2.94 6.47
N SER A 82 1.00 -1.79 6.72
CA SER A 82 1.32 -0.80 5.69
C SER A 82 2.31 -1.33 4.66
N ASP A 83 3.40 -1.96 5.10
CA ASP A 83 4.39 -2.59 4.20
C ASP A 83 3.73 -3.62 3.27
N ILE A 84 2.89 -4.48 3.83
CA ILE A 84 2.13 -5.50 3.08
C ILE A 84 1.16 -4.85 2.07
N LEU A 85 0.50 -3.76 2.47
CA LEU A 85 -0.41 -3.02 1.61
C LEU A 85 0.31 -2.31 0.48
N LEU A 86 1.50 -1.77 0.70
CA LEU A 86 2.33 -1.16 -0.34
C LEU A 86 2.93 -2.20 -1.29
N ALA A 87 3.28 -3.38 -0.78
CA ALA A 87 3.84 -4.46 -1.58
C ALA A 87 2.87 -5.00 -2.65
N ARG A 88 1.58 -5.18 -2.32
CA ARG A 88 0.61 -5.75 -3.28
C ARG A 88 -0.86 -5.34 -3.10
N ALA A 89 -1.17 -4.51 -2.12
CA ALA A 89 -2.54 -4.13 -1.75
C ALA A 89 -3.55 -5.31 -1.74
N PRO A 90 -3.27 -6.37 -0.97
CA PRO A 90 -4.21 -7.47 -0.77
C PRO A 90 -5.53 -6.97 -0.14
N ARG A 91 -6.61 -7.75 -0.27
CA ARG A 91 -7.90 -7.37 0.32
C ARG A 91 -7.86 -7.44 1.85
N ARG A 92 -8.78 -6.73 2.52
CA ARG A 92 -8.93 -6.72 4.00
C ARG A 92 -8.79 -8.11 4.61
N ALA A 93 -9.59 -9.07 4.13
CA ALA A 93 -9.61 -10.44 4.66
C ALA A 93 -8.26 -11.14 4.52
N ASN A 94 -7.52 -10.89 3.44
CA ASN A 94 -6.21 -11.48 3.23
C ASN A 94 -5.16 -10.91 4.20
N ILE A 95 -5.27 -9.64 4.61
CA ILE A 95 -4.33 -9.01 5.57
C ILE A 95 -4.62 -9.48 6.98
N THR A 96 -5.89 -9.42 7.40
CA THR A 96 -6.27 -9.83 8.76
C THR A 96 -6.12 -11.34 8.94
N GLY A 97 -6.25 -12.11 7.86
CA GLY A 97 -6.17 -13.56 7.87
C GLY A 97 -4.76 -14.14 7.71
N ILE A 98 -3.71 -13.33 7.58
CA ILE A 98 -2.34 -13.84 7.37
C ILE A 98 -1.96 -14.75 8.53
N ARG A 99 -1.52 -15.96 8.21
CA ARG A 99 -0.98 -16.92 9.17
C ARG A 99 0.55 -16.92 9.12
N LEU A 100 1.19 -17.24 10.24
CA LEU A 100 2.65 -17.39 10.31
C LEU A 100 3.15 -18.47 9.33
N SER A 101 2.41 -19.57 9.18
CA SER A 101 2.73 -20.65 8.24
C SER A 101 2.69 -20.24 6.77
N TRP A 102 2.13 -19.08 6.45
CA TRP A 102 2.09 -18.55 5.08
C TRP A 102 3.34 -17.74 4.72
N ILE A 103 4.29 -17.58 5.65
CA ILE A 103 5.47 -16.75 5.46
C ILE A 103 6.66 -17.64 5.11
N SER A 104 7.24 -17.40 3.93
CA SER A 104 8.47 -18.04 3.48
C SER A 104 9.61 -17.03 3.48
N TRP A 105 10.82 -17.48 3.81
CA TRP A 105 12.03 -16.65 3.89
C TRP A 105 13.08 -17.14 2.88
N ALA A 106 13.65 -16.21 2.11
CA ALA A 106 14.75 -16.51 1.19
C ALA A 106 15.66 -15.28 1.03
N GLY A 107 16.97 -15.47 1.21
CA GLY A 107 17.96 -14.41 0.98
C GLY A 107 17.69 -13.12 1.77
N GLY A 108 17.27 -13.23 3.03
CA GLY A 108 16.94 -12.05 3.87
C GLY A 108 15.58 -11.41 3.60
N THR A 109 14.89 -11.82 2.54
CA THR A 109 13.55 -11.34 2.18
C THR A 109 12.45 -12.31 2.58
N ALA A 110 11.28 -11.77 2.90
CA ALA A 110 10.07 -12.51 3.20
C ALA A 110 9.10 -12.49 2.01
N ARG A 111 8.38 -13.59 1.84
CA ARG A 111 7.24 -13.67 0.93
C ARG A 111 6.07 -14.27 1.67
N ILE A 112 4.95 -13.55 1.68
CA ILE A 112 3.68 -14.06 2.22
C ILE A 112 2.94 -14.75 1.08
N ILE A 113 2.57 -16.02 1.25
CA ILE A 113 1.90 -16.84 0.26
C ILE A 113 0.48 -17.08 0.75
N VAL A 114 -0.47 -16.28 0.28
CA VAL A 114 -1.88 -16.44 0.65
C VAL A 114 -2.49 -17.52 -0.25
N PRO A 115 -3.04 -18.61 0.32
CA PRO A 115 -3.62 -19.70 -0.47
C PRO A 115 -4.73 -19.20 -1.41
N ASN A 116 -4.79 -19.73 -2.62
CA ASN A 116 -5.78 -19.38 -3.66
C ASN A 116 -7.22 -19.34 -3.12
N VAL A 117 -7.66 -20.36 -2.37
CA VAL A 117 -9.00 -20.47 -1.78
C VAL A 117 -9.32 -19.39 -0.76
N GLN A 118 -8.31 -18.72 -0.21
CA GLN A 118 -8.47 -17.58 0.70
C GLN A 118 -8.59 -16.26 -0.06
N VAL A 119 -8.37 -16.24 -1.38
CA VAL A 119 -8.43 -15.06 -2.23
C VAL A 119 -9.80 -15.00 -2.91
N LYS A 120 -10.57 -13.95 -2.61
CA LYS A 120 -11.89 -13.75 -3.22
C LYS A 120 -11.83 -13.82 -4.75
N GLY A 121 -12.65 -14.71 -5.31
CA GLY A 121 -12.79 -14.94 -6.75
C GLY A 121 -11.78 -15.91 -7.33
N ARG A 122 -10.97 -16.57 -6.50
CA ARG A 122 -10.11 -17.69 -6.88
C ARG A 122 -10.68 -19.03 -6.40
N ASP A 123 -10.36 -20.08 -7.11
CA ASP A 123 -10.64 -21.48 -6.76
C ASP A 123 -9.34 -22.29 -6.66
N SER A 124 -9.44 -23.63 -6.59
CA SER A 124 -8.29 -24.54 -6.45
C SER A 124 -7.36 -24.55 -7.65
N ASP A 125 -7.85 -24.13 -8.82
CA ASP A 125 -7.10 -24.19 -10.08
C ASP A 125 -6.33 -22.87 -10.33
N ASP A 126 -6.68 -21.81 -9.59
CA ASP A 126 -5.95 -20.55 -9.61
C ASP A 126 -4.64 -20.62 -8.80
N PRO A 127 -3.60 -19.84 -9.15
CA PRO A 127 -2.37 -19.77 -8.36
C PRO A 127 -2.59 -19.05 -7.02
N ASP A 128 -1.67 -19.27 -6.07
CA ASP A 128 -1.62 -18.53 -4.81
C ASP A 128 -1.33 -17.03 -5.01
N LEU A 129 -1.62 -16.21 -3.99
CA LEU A 129 -1.29 -14.79 -3.99
C LEU A 129 0.01 -14.56 -3.21
N HIS A 130 1.09 -14.33 -3.95
CA HIS A 130 2.41 -14.03 -3.41
C HIS A 130 2.58 -12.54 -3.11
N ILE A 131 2.89 -12.14 -1.89
CA ILE A 131 3.18 -10.76 -1.51
C ILE A 131 4.67 -10.70 -1.17
N PRO A 132 5.52 -10.21 -2.10
CA PRO A 132 6.95 -10.06 -1.83
C PRO A 132 7.17 -8.84 -0.93
N LEU A 133 8.01 -8.98 0.10
CA LEU A 133 8.50 -7.86 0.88
C LEU A 133 9.96 -7.61 0.52
N ASP A 134 10.35 -6.34 0.42
CA ASP A 134 11.75 -5.97 0.27
C ASP A 134 12.55 -6.27 1.56
N GLU A 135 13.86 -6.07 1.53
CA GLU A 135 14.73 -6.35 2.67
C GLU A 135 14.34 -5.56 3.93
N HIS A 136 13.89 -4.32 3.78
CA HIS A 136 13.57 -3.44 4.89
C HIS A 136 12.28 -3.88 5.60
N ALA A 137 11.21 -4.08 4.82
CA ALA A 137 9.94 -4.63 5.30
C ALA A 137 10.12 -6.04 5.88
N SER A 138 11.00 -6.85 5.28
CA SER A 138 11.32 -8.20 5.77
C SER A 138 12.04 -8.17 7.12
N ALA A 139 13.01 -7.26 7.30
CA ALA A 139 13.68 -7.07 8.57
C ALA A 139 12.72 -6.61 9.67
N ARG A 140 11.80 -5.68 9.34
CA ARG A 140 10.74 -5.22 10.26
C ARG A 140 9.81 -6.37 10.65
N LEU A 141 9.34 -7.14 9.67
CA LEU A 141 8.48 -8.31 9.87
C LEU A 141 9.17 -9.35 10.76
N LYS A 142 10.44 -9.66 10.50
CA LYS A 142 11.23 -10.62 11.28
C LYS A 142 11.35 -10.17 12.73
N SER A 143 11.77 -8.92 12.95
CA SER A 143 11.90 -8.36 14.29
C SER A 143 10.57 -8.34 15.04
N PHE A 144 9.45 -8.12 14.34
CA PHE A 144 8.14 -8.20 14.96
C PHE A 144 7.79 -9.62 15.38
N ILE A 145 7.89 -10.60 14.47
CA ILE A 145 7.57 -12.00 14.76
C ILE A 145 8.40 -12.52 15.94
N GLU A 146 9.69 -12.23 15.97
CA GLU A 146 10.62 -12.77 16.97
C GLU A 146 10.52 -12.06 18.34
N LYS A 147 10.23 -10.75 18.36
CA LYS A 147 10.42 -9.93 19.58
C LYS A 147 9.15 -9.26 20.08
N VAL A 148 8.34 -8.70 19.17
CA VAL A 148 7.17 -7.88 19.52
C VAL A 148 5.91 -8.74 19.64
N ARG A 149 5.68 -9.64 18.67
CA ARG A 149 4.50 -10.50 18.61
C ARG A 149 4.32 -11.34 19.89
N PRO A 150 5.36 -11.98 20.48
CA PRO A 150 5.19 -12.75 21.71
C PRO A 150 4.68 -11.90 22.89
N LYS A 151 5.02 -10.61 22.94
CA LYS A 151 4.54 -9.67 23.97
C LYS A 151 3.13 -9.14 23.68
N ALA A 152 2.67 -9.25 22.44
CA ALA A 152 1.34 -8.85 22.02
C ALA A 152 0.30 -9.97 22.19
N LEU A 153 0.73 -11.21 22.39
CA LEU A 153 -0.18 -12.32 22.65
C LEU A 153 -0.90 -12.14 23.98
N ARG A 154 -2.14 -12.61 24.01
CA ARG A 154 -2.92 -12.72 25.25
C ARG A 154 -2.39 -13.90 26.08
N ALA A 155 -2.61 -13.85 27.39
CA ALA A 155 -2.28 -14.98 28.24
C ALA A 155 -3.02 -16.26 27.77
N GLY A 156 -2.28 -17.35 27.55
CA GLY A 156 -2.82 -18.60 27.02
C GLY A 156 -3.09 -18.62 25.51
N ASP A 157 -2.61 -17.61 24.76
CA ASP A 157 -2.81 -17.50 23.31
C ASP A 157 -1.52 -17.82 22.51
N ASP A 158 -0.62 -18.62 23.09
CA ASP A 158 0.71 -18.90 22.53
C ASP A 158 0.65 -19.59 21.14
N GLU A 159 -0.39 -20.40 20.92
CA GLU A 159 -0.65 -21.13 19.68
C GLU A 159 -1.44 -20.33 18.63
N ASN A 160 -1.68 -19.03 18.84
CA ASN A 160 -2.39 -18.21 17.87
C ASN A 160 -1.68 -18.26 16.51
N PRO A 161 -2.34 -18.68 15.41
CA PRO A 161 -1.66 -18.87 14.13
C PRO A 161 -1.49 -17.56 13.34
N PHE A 162 -2.17 -16.49 13.73
CA PHE A 162 -2.25 -15.26 12.94
C PHE A 162 -1.01 -14.38 13.11
N LEU A 163 -0.55 -13.76 12.03
CA LEU A 163 0.53 -12.78 12.07
C LEU A 163 0.19 -11.64 13.03
N PHE A 164 -1.06 -11.18 12.99
CA PHE A 164 -1.60 -10.15 13.88
C PHE A 164 -2.59 -10.78 14.87
N PRO A 165 -2.13 -11.20 16.05
CA PRO A 165 -3.01 -11.83 17.05
C PRO A 165 -4.01 -10.82 17.62
N SER A 166 -5.18 -11.30 18.05
CA SER A 166 -6.26 -10.53 18.66
C SER A 166 -5.79 -9.51 19.72
N GLN A 167 -6.37 -8.30 19.73
CA GLN A 167 -5.99 -7.19 20.63
C GLN A 167 -7.21 -6.45 21.18
N GLY A 168 -7.03 -5.74 22.31
CA GLY A 168 -8.07 -4.92 22.95
C GLY A 168 -9.13 -5.77 23.66
N GLU A 169 -9.89 -5.20 24.60
CA GLU A 169 -10.71 -5.94 25.57
C GLU A 169 -11.63 -7.01 24.96
N GLY A 170 -12.34 -6.71 23.87
CA GLY A 170 -13.24 -7.63 23.18
C GLY A 170 -12.58 -8.68 22.27
N GLY A 171 -11.26 -8.82 22.32
CA GLY A 171 -10.52 -9.81 21.55
C GLY A 171 -10.55 -11.21 22.18
N GLU A 172 -10.75 -12.24 21.36
CA GLU A 172 -10.71 -13.64 21.80
C GLU A 172 -9.35 -14.31 21.47
N PRO A 173 -8.88 -15.28 22.28
CA PRO A 173 -7.76 -16.15 21.91
C PRO A 173 -8.01 -16.90 20.60
N GLY A 174 -6.95 -17.21 19.87
CA GLY A 174 -6.99 -17.91 18.60
C GLY A 174 -7.54 -17.07 17.43
N GLN A 175 -7.94 -15.82 17.67
CA GLN A 175 -8.50 -14.93 16.64
C GLN A 175 -7.49 -13.90 16.12
N PRO A 176 -7.69 -13.36 14.91
CA PRO A 176 -6.88 -12.27 14.39
C PRO A 176 -7.30 -10.91 14.97
N TYR A 177 -6.44 -9.90 14.85
CA TYR A 177 -6.76 -8.53 15.26
C TYR A 177 -7.79 -7.86 14.33
N ALA A 178 -9.08 -7.96 14.66
CA ALA A 178 -10.18 -7.39 13.88
C ALA A 178 -10.05 -5.86 13.63
N GLY A 179 -9.56 -5.12 14.62
CA GLY A 179 -9.41 -3.65 14.59
C GLY A 179 -8.13 -3.12 13.91
N LEU A 180 -7.28 -4.00 13.38
CA LEU A 180 -5.98 -3.63 12.79
C LEU A 180 -6.10 -2.53 11.73
N LEU A 181 -6.96 -2.75 10.73
CA LEU A 181 -7.06 -1.86 9.57
C LEU A 181 -7.77 -0.55 9.92
N GLU A 182 -8.67 -0.56 10.91
CA GLU A 182 -9.29 0.65 11.44
C GLU A 182 -8.29 1.50 12.20
N ARG A 183 -7.39 0.86 12.97
CA ARG A 183 -6.24 1.54 13.57
C ARG A 183 -5.31 2.12 12.50
N LEU A 184 -4.96 1.36 11.47
CA LEU A 184 -4.14 1.87 10.35
C LEU A 184 -4.80 3.05 9.63
N VAL A 185 -6.12 3.04 9.44
CA VAL A 185 -6.88 4.18 8.88
C VAL A 185 -6.75 5.43 9.77
N ARG A 186 -6.69 5.28 11.10
CA ARG A 186 -6.43 6.41 12.01
C ARG A 186 -5.01 6.95 11.85
N HIS A 187 -4.00 6.08 11.73
CA HIS A 187 -2.61 6.52 11.48
C HIS A 187 -2.46 7.23 10.14
N THR A 188 -3.03 6.69 9.06
CA THR A 188 -3.01 7.37 7.75
C THR A 188 -3.69 8.73 7.83
N LYS A 189 -4.83 8.85 8.53
CA LYS A 189 -5.46 10.16 8.73
C LYS A 189 -4.58 11.14 9.52
N ARG A 190 -3.86 10.67 10.54
CA ARG A 190 -2.98 11.50 11.37
C ARG A 190 -1.71 11.95 10.63
N ILE A 191 -1.02 11.01 9.97
CA ILE A 191 0.30 11.23 9.38
C ILE A 191 0.19 11.80 7.96
N VAL A 192 -0.68 11.21 7.13
CA VAL A 192 -0.88 11.56 5.72
C VAL A 192 -1.96 12.64 5.55
N GLY A 193 -2.85 12.80 6.54
CA GLY A 193 -3.96 13.75 6.48
C GLY A 193 -5.22 13.19 5.79
N VAL A 194 -5.17 11.96 5.28
CA VAL A 194 -6.27 11.30 4.54
C VAL A 194 -6.57 9.94 5.14
N LYS A 195 -7.86 9.57 5.27
CA LYS A 195 -8.27 8.23 5.68
C LYS A 195 -8.05 7.26 4.53
N ILE A 196 -7.10 6.33 4.65
CA ILE A 196 -6.76 5.37 3.60
C ILE A 196 -7.08 3.97 4.08
N ASN A 197 -8.10 3.37 3.47
CA ASN A 197 -8.50 1.98 3.71
C ASN A 197 -7.85 1.04 2.68
N PRO A 198 -7.91 -0.29 2.85
CA PRO A 198 -7.28 -1.25 1.92
C PRO A 198 -7.71 -1.08 0.45
N HIS A 199 -8.98 -0.74 0.20
CA HIS A 199 -9.45 -0.49 -1.16
C HIS A 199 -8.80 0.76 -1.76
N LEU A 200 -8.59 1.81 -0.96
CA LEU A 200 -7.90 3.01 -1.42
C LEU A 200 -6.40 2.78 -1.63
N TYR A 201 -5.73 1.96 -0.81
CA TYR A 201 -4.36 1.50 -1.09
C TYR A 201 -4.28 0.80 -2.44
N ARG A 202 -5.23 -0.09 -2.72
CA ARG A 202 -5.32 -0.82 -3.99
C ARG A 202 -5.46 0.11 -5.19
N HIS A 203 -6.31 1.12 -5.07
CA HIS A 203 -6.45 2.15 -6.11
C HIS A 203 -5.21 3.04 -6.21
N PHE A 204 -4.58 3.36 -5.08
CA PHE A 204 -3.38 4.19 -5.02
C PHE A 204 -2.21 3.55 -5.75
N LEU A 205 -1.93 2.25 -5.53
CA LEU A 205 -0.83 1.57 -6.22
C LEU A 205 -1.03 1.52 -7.73
N GLY A 206 -2.23 1.13 -8.19
CA GLY A 206 -2.51 1.10 -9.63
C GLY A 206 -2.47 2.49 -10.26
N TRP A 207 -3.01 3.50 -9.57
CA TRP A 207 -2.94 4.89 -9.99
C TRP A 207 -1.49 5.42 -10.05
N LEU A 208 -0.67 5.10 -9.06
CA LEU A 208 0.73 5.54 -8.98
C LEU A 208 1.54 5.02 -10.16
N TRP A 209 1.44 3.73 -10.48
CA TRP A 209 2.14 3.13 -11.63
C TRP A 209 1.63 3.64 -12.97
N LEU A 210 0.31 3.75 -13.15
CA LEU A 210 -0.24 4.24 -14.43
C LEU A 210 0.06 5.72 -14.67
N ARG A 211 0.17 6.52 -13.60
CA ARG A 211 0.59 7.93 -13.71
C ARG A 211 2.03 8.05 -14.22
N GLU A 212 2.91 7.19 -13.72
CA GLU A 212 4.29 7.10 -14.21
C GLU A 212 4.33 6.59 -15.65
N ASP A 213 3.60 5.52 -15.94
CA ASP A 213 3.56 4.89 -17.26
C ASP A 213 2.22 4.11 -17.51
N PRO A 214 1.33 4.62 -18.38
CA PRO A 214 0.07 3.99 -18.78
C PRO A 214 0.25 2.61 -19.39
N ASP A 215 1.39 2.36 -20.04
CA ASP A 215 1.67 1.08 -20.68
C ASP A 215 1.88 -0.05 -19.64
N ARG A 216 2.01 0.30 -18.35
CA ARG A 216 2.06 -0.63 -17.22
C ARG A 216 0.70 -1.21 -16.82
N LEU A 217 -0.37 -0.99 -17.59
CA LEU A 217 -1.68 -1.59 -17.30
C LEU A 217 -1.63 -3.11 -17.08
N PRO A 218 -0.87 -3.92 -17.87
CA PRO A 218 -0.70 -5.35 -17.60
C PRO A 218 0.02 -5.63 -16.28
N ASP A 219 1.01 -4.80 -15.91
CA ASP A 219 1.74 -4.93 -14.66
C ASP A 219 0.84 -4.63 -13.46
N VAL A 220 -0.01 -3.59 -13.56
CA VAL A 220 -1.02 -3.27 -12.53
C VAL A 220 -2.04 -4.39 -12.39
N GLN A 221 -2.50 -4.99 -13.49
CA GLN A 221 -3.39 -6.15 -13.43
C GLN A 221 -2.75 -7.29 -12.62
N ARG A 222 -1.48 -7.62 -12.90
CA ARG A 222 -0.73 -8.68 -12.21
C ARG A 222 -0.46 -8.34 -10.74
N LEU A 223 -0.04 -7.11 -10.45
CA LEU A 223 0.20 -6.59 -9.11
C LEU A 223 -1.07 -6.76 -8.27
N LEU A 224 -2.19 -6.25 -8.75
CA LEU A 224 -3.45 -6.29 -8.03
C LEU A 224 -4.09 -7.70 -8.05
N GLY A 225 -3.73 -8.56 -9.00
CA GLY A 225 -4.27 -9.92 -9.13
C GLY A 225 -5.69 -9.95 -9.70
N HIS A 226 -6.00 -9.06 -10.64
CA HIS A 226 -7.24 -9.12 -11.40
C HIS A 226 -7.18 -10.24 -12.45
N LYS A 227 -8.25 -11.06 -12.54
CA LYS A 227 -8.36 -12.12 -13.55
C LYS A 227 -8.41 -11.56 -14.98
N ARG A 228 -8.98 -10.37 -15.14
CA ARG A 228 -9.28 -9.73 -16.43
C ARG A 228 -8.64 -8.35 -16.51
N LEU A 229 -8.06 -8.04 -17.65
CA LEU A 229 -7.45 -6.72 -17.90
C LEU A 229 -8.52 -5.63 -17.94
N GLU A 230 -9.70 -5.97 -18.46
CA GLU A 230 -10.88 -5.12 -18.56
C GLU A 230 -11.31 -4.58 -17.19
N THR A 231 -11.16 -5.38 -16.13
CA THR A 231 -11.43 -4.92 -14.75
C THR A 231 -10.45 -3.84 -14.31
N THR A 232 -9.19 -3.95 -14.73
CA THR A 232 -8.18 -2.93 -14.46
C THR A 232 -8.46 -1.69 -15.29
N LEU A 233 -8.72 -1.84 -16.59
CA LEU A 233 -9.05 -0.75 -17.49
C LEU A 233 -10.28 0.03 -17.00
N ALA A 234 -11.37 -0.65 -16.63
CA ALA A 234 -12.59 -0.01 -16.12
C ALA A 234 -12.35 0.85 -14.87
N HIS A 235 -11.41 0.47 -14.00
CA HIS A 235 -11.05 1.26 -12.84
C HIS A 235 -10.26 2.53 -13.19
N TYR A 236 -9.44 2.49 -14.24
CA TYR A 236 -8.47 3.54 -14.54
C TYR A 236 -8.72 4.32 -15.85
N ALA A 237 -9.76 3.98 -16.62
CA ALA A 237 -10.11 4.67 -17.87
C ALA A 237 -10.33 6.18 -17.69
N GLU A 238 -11.01 6.61 -16.63
CA GLU A 238 -11.20 8.05 -16.34
C GLU A 238 -9.94 8.74 -15.79
N ILE A 239 -8.98 7.98 -15.27
CA ILE A 239 -7.69 8.52 -14.83
C ILE A 239 -6.79 8.81 -16.04
N ASP A 240 -6.96 8.02 -17.10
CA ASP A 240 -6.22 8.15 -18.36
C ASP A 240 -6.44 9.54 -18.99
N GLU A 241 -7.66 10.08 -18.96
CA GLU A 241 -7.96 11.40 -19.52
C GLU A 241 -7.18 12.54 -18.83
N ASP A 242 -7.26 12.64 -17.49
CA ASP A 242 -6.52 13.65 -16.72
C ASP A 242 -5.00 13.55 -16.95
N LEU A 243 -4.49 12.32 -17.01
CA LEU A 243 -3.07 12.04 -17.20
C LEU A 243 -2.62 12.41 -18.62
N ALA A 244 -3.42 12.06 -19.62
CA ALA A 244 -3.18 12.41 -21.01
C ALA A 244 -3.14 13.94 -21.18
N LEU A 245 -4.05 14.67 -20.51
CA LEU A 245 -4.06 16.13 -20.53
C LEU A 245 -2.84 16.75 -19.82
N ASP A 246 -2.40 16.20 -18.68
CA ASP A 246 -1.17 16.66 -17.99
C ASP A 246 0.08 16.41 -18.85
N ARG A 247 0.17 15.24 -19.49
CA ARG A 247 1.28 14.88 -20.40
C ARG A 247 1.29 15.74 -21.64
N TRP A 248 0.13 15.97 -22.24
CA TRP A 248 -0.02 16.87 -23.39
C TRP A 248 0.42 18.29 -23.03
N SER A 249 0.01 18.78 -21.85
CA SER A 249 0.40 20.10 -21.34
C SER A 249 1.92 20.21 -21.14
N LYS A 250 2.57 19.19 -20.55
CA LYS A 250 4.03 19.12 -20.40
C LYS A 250 4.75 19.04 -21.73
N TYR A 251 4.27 18.20 -22.66
CA TYR A 251 4.82 18.09 -24.00
C TYR A 251 4.79 19.45 -24.71
N LEU A 252 3.66 20.16 -24.67
CA LEU A 252 3.56 21.50 -25.25
C LEU A 252 4.50 22.52 -24.59
N ALA A 253 4.68 22.44 -23.27
CA ALA A 253 5.63 23.29 -22.54
C ALA A 253 7.09 23.03 -22.99
N ASP A 254 7.47 21.77 -23.14
CA ASP A 254 8.79 21.36 -23.62
C ASP A 254 9.04 21.78 -25.08
N GLN A 255 8.04 21.68 -25.95
CA GLN A 255 8.16 22.15 -27.33
C GLN A 255 8.36 23.67 -27.40
N LYS A 256 7.67 24.42 -26.54
CA LYS A 256 7.83 25.88 -26.44
C LYS A 256 9.18 26.27 -25.85
N SER A 257 9.69 25.56 -24.85
CA SER A 257 10.98 25.85 -24.21
C SER A 257 12.18 25.49 -25.10
N ARG A 258 12.02 24.53 -26.02
CA ARG A 258 13.01 24.20 -27.07
C ARG A 258 13.10 25.26 -28.18
N GLN A 259 12.16 26.22 -28.22
CA GLN A 259 12.27 27.40 -29.07
C GLN A 259 12.67 28.64 -28.26
N PRO A 260 13.97 28.94 -28.14
CA PRO A 260 14.39 30.33 -28.12
C PRO A 260 15.50 30.64 -29.14
N GLU A 261 15.37 31.82 -29.77
CA GLU A 261 16.34 32.52 -30.63
C GLU A 261 16.48 32.12 -32.11
N LYS A 262 15.43 32.31 -32.92
CA LYS A 262 15.59 32.71 -34.33
C LYS A 262 14.65 33.85 -34.74
N THR A 263 14.55 34.90 -33.92
CA THR A 263 13.88 36.13 -34.34
C THR A 263 14.41 37.40 -33.66
N LYS A 264 15.73 37.57 -33.60
CA LYS A 264 16.35 38.90 -33.36
C LYS A 264 17.61 39.07 -34.19
N GLU A 265 17.47 39.03 -35.52
CA GLU A 265 18.50 39.64 -36.36
C GLU A 265 17.86 40.27 -37.60
N LYS A 266 18.30 41.50 -37.87
CA LYS A 266 18.02 42.36 -39.04
C LYS A 266 16.76 43.22 -39.00
N ARG A 267 16.83 44.29 -38.19
CA ARG A 267 16.53 45.66 -38.66
C ARG A 267 17.57 46.66 -38.12
N LYS A 268 18.74 46.68 -38.77
CA LYS A 268 19.59 47.87 -38.91
C LYS A 268 19.97 47.97 -40.39
N THR A 269 19.22 48.81 -41.09
CA THR A 269 19.43 49.36 -42.43
C THR A 269 18.37 50.45 -42.53
N GLY A 270 18.67 51.72 -42.72
CA GLY A 270 19.93 52.47 -42.73
C GLY A 270 19.59 53.92 -42.40
#